data_AF-I0YU76-F1
#
_entry.id   AF-I0YU76-F1
#
_cell.length_a   1.000
_cell.length_b   1.000
_cell.length_c   1.000
_cell.angle_alpha   90.00
_cell.angle_beta   90.00
_cell.angle_gamma   90.00
#
_symmetry.space_group_name_H-M   'P 1'
#
loop_
_entity.id
_entity.type
_entity.pdbx_description
1 polymer ?
#
loop_
_entity_poly.entity_id
_entity_poly.type
_entity_poly.pdbx_seq_one_letter_code
_entity_poly.pdbx_strand_id
1 'polypeptide(L)'
;MQAFANPSYHVQALFAQHQGVSYARTSVASRSPRDNGVAAAATCQDAACTSLSIKLVNYASFPQTVALTISNTTGLSNVAILTTLAGTGPYDTNSFDEPLKVAPKTAELLGMTSDIELELPAFSVVIIATSADDTSAAAAA
;
A
#
# COMPACT_ATOMS: atom_id res chain seq x y z
N MET A 1 28.42 10.93 11.37
CA MET A 1 27.97 10.86 9.97
C MET A 1 26.47 10.93 9.96
N GLN A 2 25.88 11.76 9.09
CA GLN A 2 24.44 11.79 8.86
C GLN A 2 24.16 11.06 7.55
N ALA A 3 23.14 10.22 7.52
CA ALA A 3 22.67 9.52 6.34
C ALA A 3 21.16 9.70 6.25
N PHE A 4 20.65 9.88 5.03
CA PHE A 4 19.22 9.92 4.75
C PHE A 4 18.89 8.91 3.65
N ALA A 5 17.71 8.33 3.73
CA ALA A 5 17.21 7.40 2.72
C ALA A 5 16.74 8.18 1.49
N ASN A 6 17.03 7.68 0.28
CA ASN A 6 16.44 8.23 -0.94
C ASN A 6 15.05 7.59 -1.21
N PRO A 7 14.21 8.18 -2.08
CA PRO A 7 12.90 7.62 -2.40
C PRO A 7 12.96 6.15 -2.87
N SER A 8 13.97 5.79 -3.68
CA SER A 8 14.15 4.43 -4.17
C SER A 8 14.45 3.43 -3.05
N TYR A 9 15.21 3.82 -2.02
CA TYR A 9 15.44 3.01 -0.83
C TYR A 9 14.12 2.73 -0.12
N HIS A 10 13.27 3.73 0.06
CA HIS A 10 11.97 3.55 0.68
C HIS A 10 11.08 2.56 -0.10
N VAL A 11 11.04 2.65 -1.43
CA VAL A 11 10.29 1.69 -2.27
C VAL A 11 10.83 0.27 -2.08
N GLN A 12 12.15 0.08 -2.15
CA GLN A 12 12.77 -1.23 -2.00
C GLN A 12 12.53 -1.83 -0.61
N ALA A 13 12.70 -1.02 0.44
CA ALA A 13 12.46 -1.45 1.82
C ALA A 13 10.99 -1.84 2.04
N LEU A 14 10.05 -1.03 1.57
CA LEU A 14 8.63 -1.34 1.63
C LEU A 14 8.29 -2.65 0.89
N PHE A 15 8.80 -2.83 -0.33
CA PHE A 15 8.50 -4.03 -1.10
C PHE A 15 9.13 -5.29 -0.52
N ALA A 16 10.30 -5.16 0.12
CA ALA A 16 10.98 -6.23 0.85
C ALA A 16 10.20 -6.65 2.10
N GLN A 17 9.63 -5.70 2.85
CA GLN A 17 8.82 -5.98 4.04
C GLN A 17 7.49 -6.67 3.71
N HIS A 18 7.02 -6.58 2.47
CA HIS A 18 5.73 -7.12 2.03
C HIS A 18 5.87 -8.13 0.88
N GLN A 19 6.94 -8.95 0.84
CA GLN A 19 7.13 -9.93 -0.24
C GLN A 19 6.08 -11.04 -0.24
N GLY A 20 5.65 -11.47 0.95
CA GLY A 20 4.76 -12.62 1.14
C GLY A 20 5.36 -13.96 0.73
N VAL A 21 4.57 -15.02 0.92
CA VAL A 21 4.93 -16.41 0.57
C VAL A 21 4.31 -16.88 -0.74
N SER A 22 3.22 -16.24 -1.18
CA SER A 22 2.54 -16.55 -2.44
C SER A 22 1.85 -15.32 -3.03
N TYR A 23 1.67 -15.32 -4.35
CA TYR A 23 0.97 -14.26 -5.07
C TYR A 23 -0.54 -14.54 -5.08
N ALA A 24 -1.31 -13.54 -4.66
CA ALA A 24 -2.75 -13.54 -4.88
C ALA A 24 -3.03 -13.10 -6.32
N ARG A 25 -4.05 -13.70 -6.94
CA ARG A 25 -4.45 -13.32 -8.31
C ARG A 25 -4.90 -11.87 -8.30
N THR A 26 -4.21 -11.01 -9.05
CA THR A 26 -4.54 -9.59 -9.18
C THR A 26 -4.83 -9.26 -10.63
N SER A 27 -5.88 -8.48 -10.87
CA SER A 27 -6.20 -7.91 -12.18
C SER A 27 -6.48 -6.43 -12.03
N VAL A 28 -5.89 -5.62 -12.89
CA VAL A 28 -6.15 -4.18 -12.97
C VAL A 28 -6.97 -3.92 -14.22
N ALA A 29 -8.09 -3.22 -14.06
CA ALA A 29 -8.93 -2.79 -15.17
C ALA A 29 -9.03 -1.26 -15.16
N SER A 30 -8.84 -0.65 -16.33
CA SER A 30 -9.03 0.78 -16.53
C SER A 30 -10.31 1.02 -17.29
N ARG A 31 -11.09 2.02 -16.88
CA ARG A 31 -12.34 2.41 -17.56
C ARG A 31 -12.08 3.17 -18.86
N SER A 32 -10.89 3.77 -18.99
CA SER A 32 -10.43 4.52 -20.16
C SER A 32 -8.94 4.30 -20.38
N PRO A 33 -8.43 4.38 -21.63
CA PRO A 33 -7.00 4.40 -21.91
C PRO A 33 -6.25 5.54 -21.19
N ARG A 34 -6.95 6.64 -20.86
CA ARG A 34 -6.38 7.77 -20.10
C ARG A 34 -6.19 7.46 -18.62
N ASP A 35 -6.88 6.46 -18.09
CA ASP A 35 -6.81 6.04 -16.69
C ASP A 35 -5.81 4.89 -16.48
N ASN A 36 -5.02 4.54 -17.51
CA ASN A 36 -4.02 3.48 -17.46
C ASN A 36 -2.73 3.97 -16.75
N GLY A 37 -2.85 4.25 -15.46
CA GLY A 37 -1.81 4.83 -14.61
C GLY A 37 -1.52 4.04 -13.33
N VAL A 38 -2.22 2.92 -13.11
CA VAL A 38 -2.12 2.12 -11.89
C VAL A 38 -1.58 0.72 -12.19
N ALA A 39 -0.59 0.31 -11.42
CA ALA A 39 -0.18 -1.08 -11.32
C ALA A 39 -0.51 -1.62 -9.93
N ALA A 40 -0.90 -2.88 -9.84
CA ALA A 40 -1.24 -3.53 -8.57
C ALA A 40 -0.68 -4.94 -8.49
N ALA A 41 -0.31 -5.36 -7.28
CA ALA A 41 0.03 -6.73 -6.96
C ALA A 41 -0.37 -7.05 -5.52
N ALA A 42 -0.87 -8.24 -5.27
CA ALA A 42 -1.22 -8.71 -3.94
C ALA A 42 -0.46 -9.99 -3.57
N THR A 43 -0.09 -10.10 -2.28
CA THR A 43 0.71 -11.20 -1.75
C THR A 43 0.18 -11.66 -0.41
N CYS A 44 0.02 -12.97 -0.25
CA CYS A 44 -0.30 -13.59 1.04
C CYS A 44 0.97 -13.64 1.89
N GLN A 45 0.90 -13.23 3.14
CA GLN A 45 2.07 -13.22 4.04
C GLN A 45 2.27 -14.56 4.76
N ASP A 46 1.28 -15.44 4.73
CA ASP A 46 1.32 -16.78 5.30
C ASP A 46 0.67 -17.80 4.33
N ALA A 47 0.83 -19.09 4.64
CA ALA A 47 0.33 -20.18 3.78
C ALA A 47 -1.21 -20.26 3.74
N ALA A 48 -1.90 -19.79 4.79
CA ALA A 48 -3.36 -19.77 4.89
C ALA A 48 -3.97 -18.49 4.28
N CYS A 49 -3.13 -17.54 3.85
CA CYS A 49 -3.49 -16.19 3.44
C CYS A 49 -4.34 -15.42 4.47
N THR A 50 -4.07 -15.60 5.75
CA THR A 50 -4.73 -14.83 6.83
C THR A 50 -4.17 -13.41 6.99
N SER A 51 -2.99 -13.17 6.42
CA SER A 51 -2.40 -11.85 6.25
C SER A 51 -2.19 -11.55 4.77
N LEU A 52 -2.62 -10.37 4.34
CA LEU A 52 -2.58 -9.93 2.94
C LEU A 52 -1.87 -8.58 2.84
N SER A 53 -1.00 -8.44 1.85
CA SER A 53 -0.41 -7.15 1.48
C SER A 53 -0.69 -6.85 0.02
N ILE A 54 -1.31 -5.70 -0.22
CA ILE A 54 -1.68 -5.18 -1.53
C ILE A 54 -0.80 -3.98 -1.82
N LYS A 55 -0.05 -4.03 -2.92
CA LYS A 55 0.84 -2.96 -3.39
C LYS A 55 0.16 -2.30 -4.58
N LEU A 56 -0.05 -1.01 -4.49
CA LEU A 56 -0.63 -0.16 -5.51
C LEU A 56 0.41 0.89 -5.90
N VAL A 57 0.60 1.11 -7.19
CA VAL A 57 1.52 2.12 -7.71
C VAL A 57 0.74 2.98 -8.68
N ASN A 58 0.61 4.27 -8.37
CA ASN A 58 0.12 5.27 -9.31
C ASN A 58 1.32 5.96 -9.97
N TYR A 59 1.59 5.63 -11.22
CA TYR A 59 2.64 6.25 -12.03
C TYR A 59 2.13 7.39 -12.91
N ALA A 60 0.86 7.77 -12.78
CA ALA A 60 0.29 8.95 -13.43
C ALA A 60 0.70 10.24 -12.71
N SER A 61 0.67 11.34 -13.46
CA SER A 61 0.95 12.69 -12.95
C SER A 61 -0.24 13.36 -12.27
N PHE A 62 -1.33 12.61 -12.01
CA PHE A 62 -2.54 13.09 -11.38
C PHE A 62 -3.08 12.02 -10.40
N PRO A 63 -3.82 12.42 -9.35
CA PRO A 63 -4.45 11.47 -8.44
C PRO A 63 -5.42 10.54 -9.18
N GLN A 64 -5.43 9.26 -8.82
CA GLN A 64 -6.33 8.27 -9.40
C GLN A 64 -7.14 7.57 -8.32
N THR A 65 -8.45 7.61 -8.46
CA THR A 65 -9.37 6.88 -7.58
C THR A 65 -9.53 5.44 -8.06
N VAL A 66 -9.26 4.48 -7.18
CA VAL A 66 -9.30 3.04 -7.47
C VAL A 66 -10.38 2.40 -6.63
N ALA A 67 -11.28 1.66 -7.29
CA ALA A 67 -12.17 0.72 -6.65
C ALA A 67 -11.44 -0.62 -6.50
N LEU A 68 -11.13 -0.99 -5.26
CA LEU A 68 -10.47 -2.22 -4.89
C LEU A 68 -11.51 -3.23 -4.42
N THR A 69 -11.64 -4.34 -5.15
CA THR A 69 -12.46 -5.48 -4.75
C THR A 69 -11.57 -6.64 -4.32
N ILE A 70 -11.77 -7.11 -3.09
CA ILE A 70 -11.05 -8.21 -2.47
C ILE A 70 -12.03 -9.37 -2.31
N SER A 71 -11.76 -10.47 -3.00
CA SER A 71 -12.53 -11.70 -2.85
C SER A 71 -11.96 -12.55 -1.71
N ASN A 72 -12.83 -13.31 -1.04
CA ASN A 72 -12.46 -14.20 0.07
C ASN A 72 -11.82 -13.47 1.27
N THR A 73 -12.47 -12.41 1.76
CA THR A 73 -12.03 -11.65 2.95
C THR A 73 -12.29 -12.37 4.28
N THR A 74 -12.80 -13.61 4.26
CA THR A 74 -13.12 -14.38 5.46
C THR A 74 -11.87 -14.57 6.33
N GLY A 75 -11.87 -13.95 7.52
CA GLY A 75 -10.78 -14.03 8.49
C GLY A 75 -9.80 -12.85 8.44
N LEU A 76 -9.93 -11.91 7.50
CA LEU A 76 -9.16 -10.66 7.49
C LEU A 76 -9.79 -9.64 8.46
N SER A 77 -8.96 -8.84 9.12
CA SER A 77 -9.44 -7.75 9.97
C SER A 77 -10.07 -6.63 9.14
N ASN A 78 -11.08 -5.98 9.73
CA ASN A 78 -11.69 -4.77 9.20
C ASN A 78 -10.79 -3.53 9.37
N VAL A 79 -9.64 -3.68 10.04
CA VAL A 79 -8.62 -2.64 10.18
C VAL A 79 -7.38 -3.06 9.41
N ALA A 80 -6.87 -2.16 8.57
CA ALA A 80 -5.62 -2.35 7.84
C ALA A 80 -4.68 -1.18 8.06
N ILE A 81 -3.40 -1.40 7.78
CA ILE A 81 -2.38 -0.35 7.76
C ILE A 81 -2.17 0.09 6.32
N LEU A 82 -2.46 1.37 6.07
CA LEU A 82 -2.21 2.05 4.81
C LEU A 82 -0.86 2.78 4.92
N THR A 83 0.10 2.39 4.08
CA THR A 83 1.39 3.06 3.96
C THR A 83 1.49 3.75 2.62
N THR A 84 1.58 5.08 2.63
CA THR A 84 1.68 5.90 1.43
C THR A 84 3.07 6.53 1.33
N LEU A 85 3.75 6.29 0.23
CA LEU A 85 4.98 6.99 -0.18
C LEU A 85 4.65 7.85 -1.39
N ALA A 86 4.68 9.17 -1.23
CA ALA A 86 4.44 10.13 -2.29
C ALA A 86 5.26 11.41 -2.04
N GLY A 87 5.61 12.10 -3.13
CA GLY A 87 6.17 13.45 -3.12
C GLY A 87 5.17 14.48 -3.64
N THR A 88 5.59 15.74 -3.74
CA THR A 88 4.84 16.82 -4.43
C THR A 88 5.04 16.80 -5.95
N GLY A 89 6.13 16.17 -6.41
CA GLY A 89 6.41 15.95 -7.83
C GLY A 89 7.37 14.79 -8.08
N PRO A 90 7.56 14.39 -9.35
CA PRO A 90 8.34 13.20 -9.72
C PRO A 90 9.85 13.37 -9.51
N TYR A 91 10.32 14.61 -9.31
CA TYR A 91 11.73 14.95 -9.09
C TYR A 91 12.06 15.24 -7.62
N ASP A 92 11.09 15.07 -6.72
CA ASP A 92 11.35 15.26 -5.29
C ASP A 92 12.31 14.19 -4.76
N THR A 93 13.28 14.64 -3.98
CA THR A 93 14.27 13.80 -3.31
C THR A 93 14.48 14.27 -1.89
N ASN A 94 14.98 13.37 -1.05
CA ASN A 94 15.45 13.71 0.28
C ASN A 94 16.83 14.37 0.20
N SER A 95 17.12 15.27 1.14
CA SER A 95 18.39 15.98 1.29
C SER A 95 18.82 15.97 2.76
N PHE A 96 19.99 16.57 3.07
CA PHE A 96 20.39 16.73 4.47
C PHE A 96 19.50 17.73 5.22
N ASP A 97 19.00 18.76 4.54
CA ASP A 97 18.12 19.76 5.13
C ASP A 97 16.69 19.22 5.32
N GLU A 98 16.25 18.35 4.39
CA GLU A 98 14.92 17.74 4.39
C GLU A 98 15.03 16.21 4.21
N PRO A 99 15.49 15.46 5.22
CA PRO A 99 15.78 14.03 5.09
C PRO A 99 14.52 13.16 4.95
N LEU A 100 13.34 13.71 5.29
CA LEU A 100 12.05 13.03 5.28
C LEU A 100 11.04 13.67 4.31
N LYS A 101 11.52 14.42 3.30
CA LYS A 101 10.65 15.07 2.31
C LYS A 101 9.75 14.07 1.57
N VAL A 102 10.34 12.95 1.14
CA VAL A 102 9.70 11.81 0.48
C VAL A 102 9.99 10.57 1.33
N ALA A 103 9.12 10.33 2.30
CA ALA A 103 9.19 9.21 3.22
C ALA A 103 7.81 8.54 3.38
N PRO A 104 7.75 7.23 3.71
CA PRO A 104 6.50 6.53 3.90
C PRO A 104 5.71 7.12 5.08
N LYS A 105 4.41 7.28 4.90
CA LYS A 105 3.47 7.71 5.93
C LYS A 105 2.45 6.61 6.18
N THR A 106 2.29 6.19 7.43
CA THR A 106 1.37 5.14 7.85
C THR A 106 0.10 5.74 8.45
N ALA A 107 -1.05 5.17 8.09
CA ALA A 107 -2.35 5.48 8.68
C ALA A 107 -3.16 4.19 8.83
N GLU A 108 -4.13 4.20 9.74
CA GLU A 108 -5.12 3.13 9.83
C GLU A 108 -6.19 3.33 8.74
N LEU A 109 -6.49 2.25 8.03
CA LEU A 109 -7.62 2.14 7.12
C LEU A 109 -8.71 1.33 7.82
N LEU A 110 -9.72 2.04 8.33
CA LEU A 110 -10.88 1.44 8.97
C LEU A 110 -11.93 1.02 7.93
N GLY A 111 -12.68 -0.03 8.25
CA GLY A 111 -13.76 -0.49 7.38
C GLY A 111 -13.24 -1.17 6.11
N MET A 112 -12.15 -1.93 6.24
CA MET A 112 -11.64 -2.77 5.16
C MET A 112 -12.65 -3.89 4.87
N THR A 113 -13.57 -3.63 3.94
CA THR A 113 -14.55 -4.61 3.46
C THR A 113 -14.11 -5.26 2.15
N SER A 114 -14.98 -6.03 1.52
CA SER A 114 -14.73 -6.58 0.18
C SER A 114 -14.54 -5.50 -0.88
N ASP A 115 -15.14 -4.31 -0.71
CA ASP A 115 -15.13 -3.25 -1.70
C ASP A 115 -14.74 -1.93 -1.04
N ILE A 116 -13.65 -1.35 -1.52
CA ILE A 116 -13.06 -0.14 -0.95
C ILE A 116 -12.70 0.80 -2.08
N GLU A 117 -13.03 2.07 -1.89
CA GLU A 117 -12.59 3.14 -2.79
C GLU A 117 -11.44 3.89 -2.14
N LEU A 118 -10.33 4.01 -2.86
CA LEU A 118 -9.13 4.69 -2.38
C LEU A 118 -8.61 5.65 -3.44
N GLU A 119 -8.27 6.87 -3.01
CA GLU A 119 -7.54 7.81 -3.83
C GLU A 119 -6.03 7.56 -3.72
N LEU A 120 -5.37 7.29 -4.85
CA LEU A 120 -3.93 7.20 -4.95
C LEU A 120 -3.36 8.54 -5.40
N PRO A 121 -2.50 9.20 -4.62
CA PRO A 121 -1.84 10.43 -5.05
C PRO A 121 -1.04 10.24 -6.34
N ALA A 122 -0.78 11.32 -7.09
CA ALA A 122 0.13 11.28 -8.24
C ALA A 122 1.51 10.76 -7.82
N PHE A 123 2.17 9.98 -8.69
CA PHE A 123 3.51 9.42 -8.46
C PHE A 123 3.69 8.78 -7.07
N SER A 124 2.77 7.89 -6.70
CA SER A 124 2.74 7.29 -5.37
C SER A 124 2.89 5.78 -5.39
N VAL A 125 3.43 5.27 -4.28
CA VAL A 125 3.40 3.86 -3.91
C VAL A 125 2.58 3.75 -2.64
N VAL A 126 1.53 2.94 -2.68
CA VAL A 126 0.63 2.69 -1.56
C VAL A 126 0.62 1.21 -1.24
N ILE A 127 0.80 0.87 0.03
CA ILE A 127 0.68 -0.49 0.53
C ILE A 127 -0.46 -0.57 1.51
N ILE A 128 -1.36 -1.52 1.32
CA ILE A 128 -2.39 -1.89 2.28
C ILE A 128 -1.97 -3.23 2.87
N ALA A 129 -1.72 -3.27 4.17
CA ALA A 129 -1.40 -4.48 4.90
C ALA A 129 -2.50 -4.79 5.90
N THR A 130 -3.06 -5.99 5.83
CA THR A 130 -4.03 -6.50 6.79
C THR A 130 -3.57 -7.83 7.35
N SER A 131 -4.02 -8.14 8.55
CA SER A 131 -3.78 -9.41 9.23
C SER A 131 -5.09 -10.00 9.71
N ALA A 132 -5.02 -11.22 10.23
CA ALA A 132 -6.15 -11.85 10.89
C ALA A 132 -6.74 -10.92 11.95
N ASP A 133 -8.07 -10.97 12.09
CA ASP A 133 -8.79 -10.21 13.11
C ASP A 133 -8.42 -10.76 14.49
N ASP A 134 -7.41 -10.15 15.12
CA ASP A 134 -6.95 -10.56 16.44
C ASP A 134 -7.95 -10.07 17.48
N THR A 135 -8.98 -10.86 17.72
CA THR A 135 -9.90 -10.68 18.84
C THR A 135 -9.20 -10.86 20.20
N SER A 136 -7.89 -11.15 20.27
CA SER A 136 -7.13 -11.27 21.52
C SER A 136 -6.52 -9.96 22.04
N ALA A 137 -6.43 -8.89 21.24
CA ALA A 137 -5.91 -7.60 21.71
C ALA A 137 -6.90 -6.83 22.62
N ALA A 138 -8.18 -7.24 22.67
CA ALA A 138 -9.22 -6.59 23.48
C ALA A 138 -9.36 -7.17 24.91
N ALA A 139 -8.57 -8.18 25.30
CA ALA A 139 -8.70 -8.86 26.60
C ALA A 139 -7.64 -8.50 27.65
N ALA A 140 -6.81 -7.47 27.41
CA ALA A 140 -5.69 -7.11 28.30
C ALA A 140 -5.75 -5.67 28.84
N ALA A 141 -6.94 -5.10 29.02
CA ALA A 141 -7.14 -3.83 29.74
C ALA A 141 -7.93 -4.06 31.03
#